data_AF-A0A7V9WP45-F1
#
_entry.id   AF-A0A7V9WP45-F1
#
_cell.length_a   1.000
_cell.length_b   1.000
_cell.length_c   1.000
_cell.angle_alpha   90.00
_cell.angle_beta   90.00
_cell.angle_gamma   90.00
#
_symmetry.space_group_name_H-M   'P 1'
#
loop_
_entity.id
_entity.type
_entity.pdbx_description
1 polymer ?
#
loop_
_entity_poly.entity_id
_entity_poly.type
_entity_poly.pdbx_seq_one_letter_code
_entity_poly.pdbx_strand_id
1 'polypeptide(L)'
;RVVAFYGAPQAAELGVLGIGSPASVAKKLERQAKPYATKRRPVLPALELLAVIAANAPGDGDLYRNRQENAIIQRYLTAARKAKAILLLDIQPGRADFLTEAKALERWLKEPDVSLALDPEWRMEAGEIPGQTIGSVDADEVNQVSRYLSRLVRKGNLPEKLMLVHRFTEDMIERPEAVEKPPGVAVTLNVDGFGTKAAKLSKYRVLVPRRFRAGFKLFYREDTGLMSPREVLALRPQPDIIEYE
;
A
#
# COMPACT_ATOMS: atom_id res chain seq x y z
N ARG A 1 -12.23 3.36 -8.62
CA ARG A 1 -10.84 2.94 -8.87
C ARG A 1 -9.98 3.76 -7.95
N VAL A 2 -9.04 3.15 -7.25
CA VAL A 2 -8.16 3.91 -6.37
C VAL A 2 -6.96 4.40 -7.18
N VAL A 3 -6.57 5.65 -6.97
CA VAL A 3 -5.28 6.17 -7.46
C VAL A 3 -4.55 6.76 -6.26
N ALA A 4 -3.35 6.26 -5.99
CA ALA A 4 -2.60 6.54 -4.78
C ALA A 4 -1.28 7.25 -5.06
N PHE A 5 -0.85 8.08 -4.10
CA PHE A 5 0.53 8.56 -3.98
C PHE A 5 1.14 7.96 -2.73
N TYR A 6 2.30 7.32 -2.89
CA TYR A 6 3.03 6.59 -1.86
C TYR A 6 4.14 7.42 -1.24
N GLY A 7 4.38 7.21 0.05
CA GLY A 7 5.63 7.57 0.70
C GLY A 7 5.52 8.20 2.08
N ALA A 8 6.57 8.91 2.50
CA ALA A 8 6.66 9.52 3.83
C ALA A 8 7.31 10.92 3.79
N PRO A 9 6.95 11.85 4.70
CA PRO A 9 7.52 13.20 4.72
C PRO A 9 9.00 13.28 5.15
N GLN A 10 9.60 12.19 5.64
CA GLN A 10 10.95 12.16 6.22
C GLN A 10 12.04 12.34 5.15
N ALA A 11 11.82 11.81 3.95
CA ALA A 11 12.79 11.84 2.86
C ALA A 11 12.08 11.77 1.51
N ALA A 12 12.60 12.47 0.49
CA ALA A 12 11.97 12.50 -0.83
C ALA A 12 12.11 11.15 -1.57
N GLU A 13 13.13 10.39 -1.19
CA GLU A 13 13.45 9.04 -1.63
C GLU A 13 12.43 8.01 -1.17
N LEU A 14 11.61 8.34 -0.15
CA LEU A 14 10.53 7.46 0.31
C LEU A 14 9.27 7.56 -0.54
N GLY A 15 9.24 8.42 -1.57
CA GLY A 15 8.15 8.50 -2.55
C GLY A 15 7.49 9.88 -2.64
N VAL A 16 6.75 10.07 -3.74
CA VAL A 16 6.10 11.34 -4.12
C VAL A 16 5.20 11.95 -3.03
N LEU A 17 4.63 11.14 -2.12
CA LEU A 17 3.77 11.63 -1.04
C LEU A 17 4.52 12.55 -0.05
N GLY A 18 5.84 12.34 0.10
CA GLY A 18 6.72 13.17 0.92
C GLY A 18 7.12 14.50 0.26
N ILE A 19 6.91 14.66 -1.05
CA ILE A 19 7.45 15.79 -1.82
C ILE A 19 6.49 16.99 -1.78
N GLY A 20 6.56 17.73 -0.68
CA GLY A 20 5.83 18.97 -0.42
C GLY A 20 4.86 18.85 0.75
N SER A 21 3.97 19.83 0.92
CA SER A 21 2.96 19.77 1.98
C SER A 21 1.85 18.77 1.63
N PRO A 22 1.22 18.09 2.62
CA PRO A 22 0.14 17.14 2.36
C PRO A 22 -1.01 17.69 1.51
N ALA A 23 -1.35 18.98 1.69
CA ALA A 23 -2.38 19.64 0.87
C ALA A 23 -1.95 19.85 -0.59
N SER A 24 -0.69 20.24 -0.81
CA SER A 24 -0.12 20.38 -2.17
C SER A 24 -0.10 19.03 -2.90
N VAL A 25 0.35 18.00 -2.20
CA VAL A 25 0.43 16.63 -2.70
C VAL A 25 -0.97 16.07 -3.01
N ALA A 26 -1.95 16.26 -2.14
CA ALA A 26 -3.33 15.86 -2.41
C ALA A 26 -3.91 16.54 -3.66
N LYS A 27 -3.64 17.83 -3.86
CA LYS A 27 -4.06 18.56 -5.08
C LYS A 27 -3.34 18.03 -6.34
N LYS A 28 -2.08 17.62 -6.24
CA LYS A 28 -1.35 16.96 -7.34
C LYS A 28 -1.99 15.60 -7.66
N LEU A 29 -2.31 14.82 -6.63
CA LEU A 29 -2.94 13.52 -6.76
C LEU A 29 -4.30 13.62 -7.47
N GLU A 30 -5.15 14.59 -7.12
CA GLU A 30 -6.43 14.82 -7.82
C GLU A 30 -6.24 14.99 -9.34
N ARG A 31 -5.20 15.72 -9.76
CA ARG A 31 -4.88 15.89 -11.19
C ARG A 31 -4.37 14.60 -11.80
N GLN A 32 -3.50 13.86 -11.11
CA GLN A 32 -2.97 12.57 -11.56
C GLN A 32 -4.07 11.50 -11.67
N ALA A 33 -5.07 11.55 -10.80
CA ALA A 33 -6.18 10.61 -10.73
C ALA A 33 -7.22 10.83 -11.84
N LYS A 34 -7.40 12.08 -12.31
CA LYS A 34 -8.45 12.46 -13.28
C LYS A 34 -8.47 11.59 -14.55
N PRO A 35 -7.34 11.26 -15.22
CA PRO A 35 -7.34 10.44 -16.42
C PRO A 35 -7.80 8.99 -16.20
N TYR A 36 -7.84 8.51 -14.96
CA TYR A 36 -8.28 7.15 -14.62
C TYR A 36 -9.79 7.02 -14.42
N ALA A 37 -10.52 8.14 -14.38
CA ALA A 37 -11.96 8.15 -14.21
C ALA A 37 -12.68 7.75 -15.51
N THR A 38 -13.73 6.94 -15.38
CA THR A 38 -14.65 6.62 -16.48
C THR A 38 -16.09 6.82 -16.01
N LYS A 39 -17.04 7.00 -16.93
CA LYS A 39 -18.47 7.19 -16.58
C LYS A 39 -19.02 6.08 -15.66
N ARG A 40 -18.57 4.83 -15.85
CA ARG A 40 -19.01 3.67 -15.06
C ARG A 40 -18.18 3.41 -13.81
N ARG A 41 -17.02 4.06 -13.69
CA ARG A 41 -16.06 3.80 -12.61
C ARG A 41 -15.35 5.10 -12.22
N PRO A 42 -15.84 5.82 -11.20
CA PRO A 42 -15.18 7.02 -10.71
C PRO A 42 -13.83 6.69 -10.07
N VAL A 43 -13.01 7.72 -9.90
CA VAL A 43 -11.73 7.63 -9.22
C VAL A 43 -11.89 8.05 -7.74
N LEU A 44 -11.18 7.34 -6.86
CA LEU A 44 -11.05 7.64 -5.44
C LEU A 44 -9.56 7.86 -5.17
N PRO A 45 -9.12 9.10 -4.91
CA PRO A 45 -7.74 9.36 -4.53
C PRO A 45 -7.38 8.68 -3.20
N ALA A 46 -6.13 8.28 -3.03
CA ALA A 46 -5.59 7.78 -1.77
C ALA A 46 -4.22 8.38 -1.46
N LEU A 47 -3.98 8.76 -0.21
CA LEU A 47 -2.65 9.07 0.28
C LEU A 47 -2.14 7.82 0.98
N GLU A 48 -1.09 7.20 0.46
CA GLU A 48 -0.50 5.98 1.02
C GLU A 48 0.74 6.33 1.82
N LEU A 49 0.51 6.56 3.11
CA LEU A 49 1.51 7.03 4.05
C LEU A 49 2.20 5.84 4.68
N LEU A 50 3.53 5.81 4.60
CA LEU A 50 4.36 4.93 5.41
C LEU A 50 4.16 5.23 6.89
N ALA A 51 3.32 4.44 7.55
CA ALA A 51 2.97 4.59 8.95
C ALA A 51 3.94 3.81 9.85
N VAL A 52 4.56 2.77 9.30
CA VAL A 52 5.68 2.05 9.88
C VAL A 52 6.74 1.94 8.80
N ILE A 53 7.96 2.41 9.09
CA ILE A 53 9.06 2.53 8.13
C ILE A 53 10.16 1.57 8.59
N ALA A 54 10.65 0.72 7.68
CA ALA A 54 11.76 -0.13 7.99
C ALA A 54 13.05 0.69 8.18
N ALA A 55 13.92 0.23 9.06
CA ALA A 55 15.16 0.90 9.41
C ALA A 55 16.34 -0.05 9.21
N ASN A 56 17.49 0.49 8.83
CA ASN A 56 18.74 -0.28 8.71
C ASN A 56 19.49 -0.43 10.04
N ALA A 57 19.02 0.21 11.10
CA ALA A 57 19.57 0.15 12.45
C ALA A 57 18.54 -0.46 13.41
N PRO A 58 19.00 -1.20 14.44
CA PRO A 58 18.10 -1.76 15.44
C PRO A 58 17.37 -0.62 16.16
N GLY A 59 16.04 -0.68 16.14
CA GLY A 59 15.16 0.18 16.93
C GLY A 59 14.71 -0.52 18.22
N ASP A 60 13.60 -0.05 18.77
CA ASP A 60 12.97 -0.67 19.95
C ASP A 60 12.74 -2.17 19.74
N GLY A 61 13.21 -2.97 20.70
CA GLY A 61 13.02 -4.42 20.67
C GLY A 61 13.76 -5.14 19.54
N ASP A 62 14.80 -4.54 18.97
CA ASP A 62 15.56 -5.10 17.83
C ASP A 62 14.68 -5.34 16.60
N LEU A 63 13.64 -4.51 16.42
CA LEU A 63 12.61 -4.69 15.39
C LEU A 63 12.93 -4.02 14.05
N TYR A 64 14.01 -3.23 13.96
CA TYR A 64 14.43 -2.56 12.71
C TYR A 64 13.30 -1.77 12.01
N ARG A 65 12.50 -1.05 12.79
CA ARG A 65 11.36 -0.28 12.29
C ARG A 65 11.04 0.93 13.14
N ASN A 66 10.64 2.02 12.51
CA ASN A 66 10.19 3.26 13.15
C ASN A 66 8.70 3.48 12.88
N ARG A 67 7.92 3.78 13.93
CA ARG A 67 6.51 4.15 13.78
C ARG A 67 6.38 5.64 13.54
N GLN A 68 5.50 6.01 12.63
CA GLN A 68 5.16 7.39 12.37
C GLN A 68 4.48 8.03 13.59
N GLU A 69 4.90 9.24 13.93
CA GLU A 69 4.22 10.02 14.96
C GLU A 69 2.73 10.22 14.64
N ASN A 70 1.93 10.16 15.70
CA ASN A 70 0.50 10.38 15.65
C ASN A 70 0.10 11.73 15.03
N ALA A 71 0.89 12.78 15.26
CA ALA A 71 0.64 14.10 14.67
C ALA A 71 0.78 14.10 13.14
N ILE A 72 1.71 13.30 12.60
CA ILE A 72 1.93 13.19 11.16
C ILE A 72 0.78 12.42 10.52
N ILE A 73 0.37 11.28 11.09
CA ILE A 73 -0.80 10.52 10.61
C ILE A 73 -2.05 11.41 10.62
N GLN A 74 -2.29 12.18 11.70
CA GLN A 74 -3.41 13.13 11.78
C GLN A 74 -3.38 14.16 10.64
N ARG A 75 -2.18 14.68 10.33
CA ARG A 75 -1.99 15.70 9.29
C ARG A 75 -2.34 15.16 7.91
N TYR A 76 -1.91 13.93 7.59
CA TYR A 76 -2.24 13.28 6.32
C TYR A 76 -3.73 12.89 6.25
N LEU A 77 -4.32 12.40 7.34
CA LEU A 77 -5.77 12.12 7.39
C LEU A 77 -6.59 13.39 7.13
N THR A 78 -6.19 14.51 7.73
CA THR A 78 -6.84 15.81 7.52
C THR A 78 -6.73 16.26 6.06
N ALA A 79 -5.58 16.05 5.42
CA ALA A 79 -5.39 16.35 4.01
C ALA A 79 -6.24 15.44 3.09
N ALA A 80 -6.28 14.14 3.39
CA ALA A 80 -7.09 13.18 2.65
C ALA A 80 -8.57 13.56 2.68
N ARG A 81 -9.12 13.87 3.87
CA ARG A 81 -10.51 14.32 4.05
C ARG A 81 -10.85 15.57 3.24
N LYS A 82 -9.97 16.58 3.27
CA LYS A 82 -10.15 17.81 2.49
C LYS A 82 -10.20 17.55 0.98
N ALA A 83 -9.41 16.59 0.50
CA ALA A 83 -9.37 16.18 -0.90
C ALA A 83 -10.39 15.08 -1.26
N LYS A 84 -11.28 14.69 -0.33
CA LYS A 84 -12.21 13.56 -0.49
C LYS A 84 -11.50 12.27 -0.90
N ALA A 85 -10.29 12.08 -0.39
CA ALA A 85 -9.44 10.92 -0.55
C ALA A 85 -9.54 10.00 0.67
N ILE A 86 -9.05 8.78 0.55
CA ILE A 86 -8.77 7.90 1.71
C ILE A 86 -7.31 8.02 2.13
N LEU A 87 -7.01 7.63 3.37
CA LEU A 87 -5.65 7.42 3.86
C LEU A 87 -5.36 5.93 3.91
N LEU A 88 -4.32 5.47 3.22
CA LEU A 88 -3.81 4.11 3.33
C LEU A 88 -2.57 4.16 4.23
N LEU A 89 -2.57 3.40 5.32
CA LEU A 89 -1.43 3.31 6.22
C LEU A 89 -0.60 2.10 5.83
N ASP A 90 0.59 2.35 5.29
CA ASP A 90 1.52 1.32 4.89
C ASP A 90 2.40 0.88 6.08
N ILE A 91 2.65 -0.43 6.14
CA ILE A 91 3.49 -1.06 7.14
C ILE A 91 4.69 -1.71 6.44
N GLN A 92 5.87 -1.20 6.77
CA GLN A 92 7.16 -1.87 6.58
C GLN A 92 7.62 -2.39 7.95
N PRO A 93 7.37 -3.67 8.29
CA PRO A 93 7.36 -4.09 9.68
C PRO A 93 8.76 -4.35 10.28
N GLY A 94 9.80 -4.41 9.45
CA GLY A 94 11.12 -4.87 9.89
C GLY A 94 11.01 -6.31 10.39
N ARG A 95 11.46 -6.57 11.63
CA ARG A 95 11.35 -7.90 12.27
C ARG A 95 10.06 -8.09 13.09
N ALA A 96 9.15 -7.10 13.10
CA ALA A 96 7.84 -7.27 13.71
C ALA A 96 6.92 -8.09 12.78
N ASP A 97 5.85 -8.66 13.34
CA ASP A 97 4.74 -9.17 12.53
C ASP A 97 3.75 -8.05 12.16
N PHE A 98 3.08 -8.19 11.01
CA PHE A 98 2.12 -7.22 10.51
C PHE A 98 0.92 -7.02 11.43
N LEU A 99 0.45 -8.05 12.14
CA LEU A 99 -0.71 -7.93 13.02
C LEU A 99 -0.39 -7.05 14.23
N THR A 100 0.81 -7.15 14.78
CA THR A 100 1.32 -6.30 15.87
C THR A 100 1.33 -4.84 15.47
N GLU A 101 1.84 -4.53 14.28
CA GLU A 101 1.86 -3.16 13.76
C GLU A 101 0.46 -2.66 13.39
N ALA A 102 -0.39 -3.50 12.79
CA ALA A 102 -1.79 -3.16 12.51
C ALA A 102 -2.59 -2.85 13.79
N LYS A 103 -2.34 -3.58 14.89
CA LYS A 103 -2.94 -3.30 16.21
C LYS A 103 -2.43 -1.98 16.80
N ALA A 104 -1.16 -1.65 16.63
CA ALA A 104 -0.63 -0.35 17.05
C ALA A 104 -1.32 0.82 16.33
N LEU A 105 -1.80 0.59 15.09
CA LEU A 105 -2.57 1.55 14.29
C LEU A 105 -4.09 1.47 14.51
N GLU A 106 -4.60 0.66 15.44
CA GLU A 106 -6.05 0.38 15.61
C GLU A 106 -6.90 1.66 15.70
N ARG A 107 -6.43 2.66 16.45
CA ARG A 107 -7.16 3.93 16.63
C ARG A 107 -7.45 4.63 15.30
N TRP A 108 -6.54 4.50 14.34
CA TRP A 108 -6.68 5.06 13.00
C TRP A 108 -7.53 4.17 12.11
N LEU A 109 -7.35 2.84 12.19
CA LEU A 109 -8.11 1.88 11.39
C LEU A 109 -9.61 1.86 11.73
N LYS A 110 -10.00 2.42 12.90
CA LYS A 110 -11.40 2.69 13.27
C LYS A 110 -12.02 3.90 12.55
N GLU A 111 -11.23 4.79 11.96
CA GLU A 111 -11.74 5.90 11.16
C GLU A 111 -12.31 5.37 9.84
N PRO A 112 -13.46 5.86 9.34
CA PRO A 112 -14.15 5.28 8.18
C PRO A 112 -13.34 5.35 6.87
N ASP A 113 -12.50 6.37 6.73
CA ASP A 113 -11.71 6.73 5.55
C ASP A 113 -10.22 6.34 5.64
N VAL A 114 -9.85 5.54 6.64
CA VAL A 114 -8.51 4.95 6.78
C VAL A 114 -8.54 3.47 6.38
N SER A 115 -7.55 3.03 5.62
CA SER A 115 -7.33 1.65 5.17
C SER A 115 -5.87 1.23 5.43
N LEU A 116 -5.48 0.01 5.07
CA LEU A 116 -4.14 -0.52 5.38
C LEU A 116 -3.42 -1.05 4.13
N ALA A 117 -2.10 -0.89 4.09
CA ALA A 117 -1.19 -1.55 3.15
C ALA A 117 -0.14 -2.36 3.93
N LEU A 118 0.28 -3.48 3.35
CA LEU A 118 1.30 -4.38 3.89
C LEU A 118 2.41 -4.49 2.86
N ASP A 119 3.65 -4.24 3.27
CA ASP A 119 4.81 -4.29 2.40
C ASP A 119 5.77 -5.45 2.78
N PRO A 120 5.54 -6.68 2.24
CA PRO A 120 6.29 -7.87 2.58
C PRO A 120 7.78 -7.80 2.31
N GLU A 121 8.25 -6.92 1.41
CA GLU A 121 9.69 -6.82 1.12
C GLU A 121 10.48 -6.39 2.37
N TRP A 122 9.80 -5.76 3.33
CA TRP A 122 10.37 -5.29 4.58
C TRP A 122 10.05 -6.20 5.77
N ARG A 123 9.41 -7.35 5.55
CA ARG A 123 9.16 -8.36 6.59
C ARG A 123 10.36 -9.29 6.69
N MET A 124 11.18 -9.05 7.71
CA MET A 124 12.47 -9.67 7.95
C MET A 124 12.37 -10.79 8.98
N GLU A 125 13.09 -11.87 8.75
CA GLU A 125 13.30 -12.92 9.74
C GLU A 125 14.35 -12.55 10.79
N ALA A 126 14.49 -13.39 11.81
CA ALA A 126 15.50 -13.20 12.85
C ALA A 126 16.92 -13.18 12.23
N GLY A 127 17.67 -12.12 12.49
CA GLY A 127 19.03 -11.91 11.98
C GLY A 127 19.11 -11.17 10.63
N GLU A 128 17.99 -11.01 9.92
CA GLU A 128 17.94 -10.25 8.68
C GLU A 128 17.84 -8.74 8.94
N ILE A 129 18.35 -7.92 8.03
CA ILE A 129 18.37 -6.47 8.14
C ILE A 129 17.65 -5.88 6.92
N PRO A 130 16.64 -5.01 7.12
CA PRO A 130 15.98 -4.30 6.03
C PRO A 130 16.94 -3.70 5.01
N GLY A 131 16.66 -3.95 3.72
CA GLY A 131 17.43 -3.43 2.59
C GLY A 131 18.68 -4.22 2.23
N GLN A 132 19.02 -5.28 2.99
CA GLN A 132 20.07 -6.24 2.60
C GLN A 132 19.50 -7.50 1.92
N THR A 133 18.28 -7.89 2.32
CA THR A 133 17.53 -9.01 1.76
C THR A 133 16.10 -8.55 1.47
N ILE A 134 15.45 -9.24 0.53
CA ILE A 134 14.02 -9.04 0.25
C ILE A 134 13.26 -9.97 1.20
N GLY A 135 12.35 -9.39 1.96
CA GLY A 135 11.50 -10.10 2.91
C GLY A 135 10.38 -10.88 2.24
N SER A 136 9.66 -11.63 3.07
CA SER A 136 8.48 -12.37 2.66
C SER A 136 7.48 -12.48 3.81
N VAL A 137 6.25 -12.84 3.48
CA VAL A 137 5.21 -13.09 4.47
C VAL A 137 4.39 -14.31 4.07
N ASP A 138 4.04 -15.13 5.06
CA ASP A 138 3.12 -16.23 4.83
C ASP A 138 1.66 -15.77 4.79
N ALA A 139 0.84 -16.43 3.96
CA ALA A 139 -0.58 -16.16 3.85
C ALA A 139 -1.34 -16.18 5.20
N ASP A 140 -0.91 -16.97 6.18
CA ASP A 140 -1.53 -17.01 7.51
C ASP A 140 -1.37 -15.67 8.24
N GLU A 141 -0.21 -15.01 8.16
CA GLU A 141 0.00 -13.68 8.75
C GLU A 141 -0.82 -12.60 8.01
N VAL A 142 -0.87 -12.65 6.68
CA VAL A 142 -1.77 -11.80 5.87
C VAL A 142 -3.23 -12.00 6.27
N ASN A 143 -3.65 -13.25 6.51
CA ASN A 143 -5.00 -13.61 6.93
C ASN A 143 -5.31 -13.14 8.34
N GLN A 144 -4.33 -13.13 9.25
CA GLN A 144 -4.52 -12.55 10.58
C GLN A 144 -4.88 -11.07 10.51
N VAL A 145 -4.19 -10.31 9.66
CA VAL A 145 -4.46 -8.88 9.45
C VAL A 145 -5.82 -8.66 8.79
N SER A 146 -6.14 -9.39 7.71
CA SER A 146 -7.41 -9.23 7.00
C SER A 146 -8.61 -9.57 7.90
N ARG A 147 -8.54 -10.66 8.67
CA ARG A 147 -9.57 -11.02 9.66
C ARG A 147 -9.68 -9.97 10.76
N TYR A 148 -8.56 -9.37 11.17
CA TYR A 148 -8.54 -8.29 12.15
C TYR A 148 -9.26 -7.03 11.63
N LEU A 149 -8.95 -6.58 10.41
CA LEU A 149 -9.65 -5.48 9.75
C LEU A 149 -11.15 -5.77 9.60
N SER A 150 -11.52 -6.98 9.19
CA SER A 150 -12.92 -7.40 9.09
C SER A 150 -13.67 -7.32 10.43
N ARG A 151 -13.01 -7.69 11.53
CA ARG A 151 -13.58 -7.50 12.89
C ARG A 151 -13.77 -6.03 13.24
N LEU A 152 -12.83 -5.15 12.90
CA LEU A 152 -12.98 -3.71 13.12
C LEU A 152 -14.15 -3.14 12.32
N VAL A 153 -14.27 -3.54 11.05
CA VAL A 153 -15.38 -3.15 10.17
C VAL A 153 -16.72 -3.55 10.77
N ARG A 154 -16.87 -4.82 11.15
CA ARG A 154 -18.12 -5.32 11.75
C ARG A 154 -18.45 -4.66 13.09
N LYS A 155 -17.46 -4.49 13.97
CA LYS A 155 -17.67 -3.90 15.31
C LYS A 155 -17.98 -2.40 15.26
N GLY A 156 -17.34 -1.68 14.34
CA GLY A 156 -17.49 -0.23 14.19
C GLY A 156 -18.57 0.19 13.19
N ASN A 157 -19.25 -0.76 12.54
CA ASN A 157 -20.13 -0.49 11.39
C ASN A 157 -19.45 0.40 10.34
N LEU A 158 -18.19 0.08 10.04
CA LEU A 158 -17.36 0.90 9.14
C LEU A 158 -17.65 0.55 7.67
N PRO A 159 -17.33 1.46 6.73
CA PRO A 159 -17.23 1.10 5.32
C PRO A 159 -16.22 -0.04 5.09
N GLU A 160 -16.32 -0.70 3.93
CA GLU A 160 -15.33 -1.66 3.47
C GLU A 160 -13.93 -1.05 3.51
N LYS A 161 -12.96 -1.79 4.06
CA LYS A 161 -11.56 -1.39 4.14
C LYS A 161 -10.79 -1.93 2.96
N LEU A 162 -9.96 -1.10 2.35
CA LEU A 162 -8.94 -1.59 1.44
C LEU A 162 -7.80 -2.23 2.28
N MET A 163 -7.37 -3.42 1.88
CA MET A 163 -6.10 -4.00 2.35
C MET A 163 -5.23 -4.26 1.11
N LEU A 164 -4.22 -3.42 0.91
CA LEU A 164 -3.25 -3.57 -0.17
C LEU A 164 -2.09 -4.46 0.31
N VAL A 165 -1.61 -5.36 -0.52
CA VAL A 165 -0.43 -6.20 -0.23
C VAL A 165 0.53 -6.08 -1.40
N HIS A 166 1.71 -5.52 -1.14
CA HIS A 166 2.73 -5.26 -2.15
C HIS A 166 3.49 -6.55 -2.51
N ARG A 167 3.87 -6.68 -3.79
CA ARG A 167 4.83 -7.69 -4.24
C ARG A 167 5.41 -7.37 -5.62
N PHE A 168 6.66 -7.77 -5.85
CA PHE A 168 7.28 -7.73 -7.18
C PHE A 168 8.03 -9.01 -7.56
N THR A 169 8.02 -10.00 -6.68
CA THR A 169 8.42 -11.39 -6.94
C THR A 169 7.33 -12.34 -6.45
N GLU A 170 7.42 -13.62 -6.81
CA GLU A 170 6.41 -14.63 -6.45
C GLU A 170 6.53 -15.07 -4.98
N ASP A 171 7.75 -15.10 -4.46
CA ASP A 171 8.16 -15.59 -3.13
C ASP A 171 7.91 -14.60 -1.98
N MET A 172 7.62 -13.33 -2.27
CA MET A 172 7.27 -12.34 -1.24
C MET A 172 5.98 -12.66 -0.47
N ILE A 173 5.08 -13.46 -1.06
CA ILE A 173 3.88 -13.97 -0.37
C ILE A 173 3.90 -15.48 -0.48
N GLU A 174 4.18 -16.17 0.62
CA GLU A 174 4.14 -17.62 0.65
C GLU A 174 2.69 -18.12 0.64
N ARG A 175 2.44 -19.20 -0.12
CA ARG A 175 1.11 -19.82 -0.26
C ARG A 175 0.00 -18.81 -0.64
N PRO A 176 0.19 -17.98 -1.68
CA PRO A 176 -0.74 -16.89 -2.01
C PRO A 176 -2.17 -17.37 -2.35
N GLU A 177 -2.33 -18.65 -2.70
CA GLU A 177 -3.62 -19.32 -2.89
C GLU A 177 -4.44 -19.50 -1.60
N ALA A 178 -3.78 -19.49 -0.45
CA ALA A 178 -4.38 -19.61 0.89
C ALA A 178 -4.83 -18.25 1.47
N VAL A 179 -4.52 -17.13 0.81
CA VAL A 179 -5.01 -15.81 1.22
C VAL A 179 -6.54 -15.77 1.14
N GLU A 180 -7.16 -15.20 2.17
CA GLU A 180 -8.60 -15.14 2.37
C GLU A 180 -9.22 -13.82 1.91
N LYS A 181 -10.56 -13.82 1.78
CA LYS A 181 -11.36 -12.62 1.51
C LYS A 181 -12.42 -12.46 2.60
N PRO A 182 -12.05 -11.92 3.76
CA PRO A 182 -13.03 -11.74 4.83
C PRO A 182 -14.03 -10.63 4.46
N PRO A 183 -15.27 -10.68 4.97
CA PRO A 183 -16.29 -9.69 4.66
C PRO A 183 -15.86 -8.29 5.14
N GLY A 184 -16.17 -7.27 4.35
CA GLY A 184 -15.84 -5.88 4.67
C GLY A 184 -14.37 -5.51 4.44
N VAL A 185 -13.57 -6.38 3.81
CA VAL A 185 -12.18 -6.08 3.44
C VAL A 185 -11.94 -6.40 1.96
N ALA A 186 -11.60 -5.38 1.19
CA ALA A 186 -11.16 -5.51 -0.19
C ALA A 186 -9.66 -5.83 -0.24
N VAL A 187 -9.31 -7.10 -0.08
CA VAL A 187 -7.94 -7.59 -0.27
C VAL A 187 -7.52 -7.40 -1.73
N THR A 188 -6.42 -6.68 -1.95
CA THR A 188 -5.86 -6.33 -3.27
C THR A 188 -4.38 -6.67 -3.28
N LEU A 189 -3.91 -7.41 -4.31
CA LEU A 189 -2.47 -7.61 -4.51
C LEU A 189 -1.94 -6.57 -5.49
N ASN A 190 -0.88 -5.87 -5.10
CA ASN A 190 -0.27 -4.79 -5.86
C ASN A 190 1.05 -5.25 -6.49
N VAL A 191 1.21 -5.03 -7.80
CA VAL A 191 2.47 -5.33 -8.49
C VAL A 191 3.39 -4.12 -8.36
N ASP A 192 4.38 -4.24 -7.48
CA ASP A 192 5.23 -3.18 -6.93
C ASP A 192 6.68 -3.24 -7.46
N GLY A 193 6.85 -3.40 -8.78
CA GLY A 193 8.17 -3.54 -9.39
C GLY A 193 8.46 -2.43 -10.38
N PHE A 194 9.63 -1.80 -10.28
CA PHE A 194 10.11 -0.82 -11.28
C PHE A 194 10.87 -1.50 -12.44
N GLY A 195 11.07 -0.72 -13.51
CA GLY A 195 11.94 -1.10 -14.63
C GLY A 195 11.44 -0.60 -15.98
N THR A 196 11.81 -1.29 -17.06
CA THR A 196 11.27 -0.98 -18.38
C THR A 196 9.79 -1.36 -18.49
N LYS A 197 9.04 -0.72 -19.41
CA LYS A 197 7.66 -1.13 -19.71
C LYS A 197 7.51 -2.63 -19.95
N ALA A 198 8.44 -3.23 -20.71
CA ALA A 198 8.40 -4.65 -21.01
C ALA A 198 8.56 -5.51 -19.73
N ALA A 199 9.50 -5.15 -18.85
CA ALA A 199 9.69 -5.83 -17.57
C ALA A 199 8.45 -5.73 -16.67
N LYS A 200 7.85 -4.54 -16.55
CA LYS A 200 6.62 -4.35 -15.77
C LYS A 200 5.45 -5.14 -16.32
N LEU A 201 5.27 -5.17 -17.65
CA LEU A 201 4.23 -5.96 -18.31
C LEU A 201 4.42 -7.46 -18.05
N SER A 202 5.67 -7.94 -18.09
CA SER A 202 6.01 -9.32 -17.77
C SER A 202 5.68 -9.64 -16.31
N LYS A 203 6.16 -8.83 -15.36
CA LYS A 203 5.86 -8.98 -13.94
C LYS A 203 4.35 -8.96 -13.67
N TYR A 204 3.61 -8.02 -14.27
CA TYR A 204 2.17 -7.95 -14.09
C TYR A 204 1.46 -9.22 -14.56
N ARG A 205 1.84 -9.79 -15.72
CA ARG A 205 1.22 -11.05 -16.21
C ARG A 205 1.42 -12.23 -15.26
N VAL A 206 2.58 -12.29 -14.59
CA VAL A 206 2.92 -13.35 -13.64
C VAL A 206 2.24 -13.12 -12.29
N LEU A 207 2.31 -11.89 -11.77
CA LEU A 207 1.93 -11.55 -10.41
C LEU A 207 0.51 -11.02 -10.26
N VAL A 208 -0.25 -10.86 -11.34
CA VAL A 208 -1.61 -10.36 -11.22
C VAL A 208 -2.50 -11.40 -10.52
N PRO A 209 -3.30 -10.99 -9.50
CA PRO A 209 -4.14 -11.94 -8.81
C PRO A 209 -5.27 -12.46 -9.70
N ARG A 210 -5.50 -13.77 -9.66
CA ARG A 210 -6.67 -14.40 -10.33
C ARG A 210 -7.95 -14.25 -9.52
N ARG A 211 -7.82 -14.22 -8.18
CA ARG A 211 -8.95 -14.15 -7.24
C ARG A 211 -9.18 -12.73 -6.73
N PHE A 212 -8.15 -11.93 -6.53
CA PHE A 212 -8.24 -10.62 -5.86
C PHE A 212 -8.34 -9.46 -6.84
N ARG A 213 -8.59 -8.26 -6.30
CA ARG A 213 -8.41 -7.01 -7.04
C ARG A 213 -6.93 -6.83 -7.37
N ALA A 214 -6.65 -6.22 -8.52
CA ALA A 214 -5.28 -6.01 -9.00
C ALA A 214 -4.83 -4.56 -8.77
N GLY A 215 -3.63 -4.40 -8.21
CA GLY A 215 -2.91 -3.14 -8.13
C GLY A 215 -1.73 -3.10 -9.11
N PHE A 216 -1.32 -1.89 -9.51
CA PHE A 216 -0.15 -1.66 -10.35
C PHE A 216 0.55 -0.37 -9.93
N LYS A 217 1.81 -0.48 -9.50
CA LYS A 217 2.61 0.67 -9.09
C LYS A 217 3.47 1.20 -10.24
N LEU A 218 3.62 2.53 -10.26
CA LEU A 218 4.39 3.29 -11.22
C LEU A 218 5.43 4.13 -10.47
N PHE A 219 6.65 4.17 -10.97
CA PHE A 219 7.75 4.85 -10.32
C PHE A 219 8.20 6.02 -11.19
N TYR A 220 8.04 7.25 -10.71
CA TYR A 220 8.31 8.45 -11.52
C TYR A 220 9.77 8.54 -11.95
N ARG A 221 10.71 8.02 -11.16
CA ARG A 221 12.16 8.12 -11.43
C ARG A 221 12.76 6.80 -11.91
N GLU A 222 12.30 5.69 -11.36
CA GLU A 222 12.89 4.37 -11.53
C GLU A 222 12.34 3.65 -12.77
N ASP A 223 11.11 3.97 -13.21
CA ASP A 223 10.56 3.39 -14.43
C ASP A 223 11.20 4.00 -15.68
N THR A 224 11.78 3.14 -16.52
CA THR A 224 12.27 3.55 -17.84
C THR A 224 11.11 3.55 -18.83
N GLY A 225 10.63 4.76 -19.15
CA GLY A 225 9.44 4.96 -19.96
C GLY A 225 8.18 4.73 -19.13
N LEU A 226 7.87 5.66 -18.22
CA LEU A 226 6.65 5.63 -17.42
C LEU A 226 5.41 5.36 -18.29
N MET A 227 4.57 4.40 -17.88
CA MET A 227 3.34 4.09 -18.62
C MET A 227 2.30 5.19 -18.41
N SER A 228 1.66 5.60 -19.49
CA SER A 228 0.54 6.55 -19.46
C SER A 228 -0.72 5.91 -18.86
N PRO A 229 -1.69 6.71 -18.36
CA PRO A 229 -2.96 6.19 -17.88
C PRO A 229 -3.71 5.31 -18.90
N ARG A 230 -3.60 5.62 -20.19
CA ARG A 230 -4.21 4.82 -21.26
C ARG A 230 -3.56 3.43 -21.36
N GLU A 231 -2.24 3.35 -21.27
CA GLU A 231 -1.50 2.08 -21.30
C GLU A 231 -1.82 1.24 -20.06
N VAL A 232 -1.86 1.85 -18.89
CA VAL A 232 -2.20 1.17 -17.62
C VAL A 232 -3.63 0.64 -17.66
N LEU A 233 -4.59 1.41 -18.18
CA LEU A 233 -5.97 0.96 -18.34
C LEU A 233 -6.14 -0.12 -19.42
N ALA A 234 -5.15 -0.35 -20.27
CA ALA A 234 -5.16 -1.43 -21.27
C ALA A 234 -4.67 -2.77 -20.71
N LEU A 235 -4.10 -2.79 -19.49
CA LEU A 235 -3.67 -4.01 -18.82
C LEU A 235 -4.82 -5.00 -18.58
N ARG A 236 -4.49 -6.29 -18.51
CA ARG A 236 -5.44 -7.39 -18.29
C ARG A 236 -4.98 -8.30 -17.14
N PRO A 237 -5.81 -8.48 -16.10
CA PRO A 237 -6.99 -7.67 -15.77
C PRO A 237 -6.66 -6.18 -15.63
N GLN A 238 -7.66 -5.31 -15.78
CA GLN A 238 -7.46 -3.87 -15.63
C GLN A 238 -7.27 -3.53 -14.14
N PRO A 239 -6.22 -2.78 -13.76
CA PRO A 239 -5.97 -2.45 -12.36
C PRO A 239 -7.15 -1.71 -11.71
N ASP A 240 -7.47 -2.17 -10.50
CA ASP A 240 -8.43 -1.57 -9.59
C ASP A 240 -7.80 -0.43 -8.78
N ILE A 241 -6.48 -0.52 -8.59
CA ILE A 241 -5.63 0.40 -7.83
C ILE A 241 -4.41 0.73 -8.68
N ILE A 242 -4.08 2.02 -8.78
CA ILE A 242 -2.86 2.49 -9.43
C ILE A 242 -2.14 3.36 -8.42
N GLU A 243 -0.91 3.04 -8.13
CA GLU A 243 -0.10 3.73 -7.13
C GLU A 243 1.10 4.38 -7.82
N TYR A 244 1.48 5.57 -7.36
CA TYR A 244 2.67 6.25 -7.84
C TYR A 244 3.62 6.53 -6.69
N GLU A 245 4.90 6.29 -6.96
CA GLU A 245 6.04 6.61 -6.12
C GLU A 245 6.99 7.58 -6.82
#